data_AF-A0A0F9MG57-F1
#
_entry.id   AF-A0A0F9MG57-F1
#
_cell.length_a   1.000
_cell.length_b   1.000
_cell.length_c   1.000
_cell.angle_alpha   90.00
_cell.angle_beta   90.00
_cell.angle_gamma   90.00
#
_symmetry.space_group_name_H-M   'P 1'
#
loop_
_entity.id
_entity.type
_entity.pdbx_description
1 polymer ?
#
loop_
_entity_poly.entity_id
_entity_poly.type
_entity_poly.pdbx_seq_one_letter_code
_entity_poly.pdbx_strand_id
1 'polypeptide(L)'
;MSNYPEHDKLETVKAHSQAIGEFLSWLSAQGLSRCHYLSEVYICLDCGEIDPSRVSLRREECPECDANVELREEGYYPDHRGVEKLLAEYFDIDLGKIEKEKRQMLGALRGEIVDIAS
;
A
#
# COMPACT_ATOMS: atom_id res chain seq x y z
N MET A 1 -15.98 -22.22 -9.50
CA MET A 1 -15.06 -21.48 -8.59
C MET A 1 -13.67 -21.76 -9.09
N SER A 2 -12.90 -20.74 -9.47
CA SER A 2 -11.54 -20.97 -9.93
C SER A 2 -10.64 -21.43 -8.77
N ASN A 3 -9.48 -22.01 -9.09
CA ASN A 3 -8.46 -22.32 -8.07
C ASN A 3 -7.78 -21.06 -7.51
N TYR A 4 -8.14 -19.87 -8.02
CA TYR A 4 -7.49 -18.59 -7.77
C TYR A 4 -8.53 -17.51 -7.41
N PRO A 5 -9.20 -17.65 -6.25
CA PRO A 5 -10.32 -16.81 -5.88
C PRO A 5 -9.96 -15.32 -5.71
N GLU A 6 -8.73 -14.95 -5.34
CA GLU A 6 -8.38 -13.52 -5.30
C GLU A 6 -8.17 -12.92 -6.69
N HIS A 7 -7.68 -13.71 -7.65
CA HIS A 7 -7.63 -13.26 -9.05
C HIS A 7 -9.03 -13.06 -9.63
N ASP A 8 -10.00 -13.92 -9.28
CA ASP A 8 -11.40 -13.73 -9.67
C ASP A 8 -11.98 -12.40 -9.12
N LYS A 9 -11.67 -12.09 -7.85
CA LYS A 9 -12.03 -10.79 -7.24
C LYS A 9 -11.36 -9.63 -7.94
N LEU A 10 -10.04 -9.73 -8.21
CA LEU A 10 -9.27 -8.69 -8.87
C LEU A 10 -9.84 -8.38 -10.27
N GLU A 11 -10.17 -9.40 -11.05
CA GLU A 11 -10.75 -9.22 -12.38
C GLU A 11 -12.14 -8.56 -12.30
N THR A 12 -12.94 -8.92 -11.29
CA THR A 12 -14.27 -8.31 -11.06
C THR A 12 -14.19 -6.81 -10.79
N VAL A 13 -13.18 -6.35 -10.03
CA VAL A 13 -13.06 -4.94 -9.63
C VAL A 13 -12.19 -4.10 -10.58
N LYS A 14 -11.53 -4.73 -11.56
CA LYS A 14 -10.50 -4.14 -12.43
C LYS A 14 -10.89 -2.81 -13.08
N ALA A 15 -12.09 -2.71 -13.64
CA ALA A 15 -12.55 -1.48 -14.27
C ALA A 15 -12.68 -0.33 -13.25
N HIS A 16 -13.18 -0.62 -12.05
CA HIS A 16 -13.34 0.35 -10.98
C HIS A 16 -11.99 0.73 -10.38
N SER A 17 -11.10 -0.24 -10.14
CA SER A 17 -9.78 0.01 -9.58
C SER A 17 -8.90 0.85 -10.53
N GLN A 18 -8.99 0.63 -11.84
CA GLN A 18 -8.34 1.49 -12.84
C GLN A 18 -8.89 2.92 -12.80
N ALA A 19 -10.21 3.10 -12.85
CA ALA A 19 -10.80 4.44 -12.83
C ALA A 19 -10.44 5.23 -11.56
N ILE A 20 -10.45 4.58 -10.39
CA ILE A 20 -10.05 5.20 -9.13
C ILE A 20 -8.54 5.50 -9.13
N GLY A 21 -7.71 4.58 -9.64
CA GLY A 21 -6.27 4.78 -9.75
C GLY A 21 -5.92 5.98 -10.63
N GLU A 22 -6.53 6.09 -11.81
CA GLU A 22 -6.37 7.21 -12.72
C GLU A 22 -6.80 8.54 -12.08
N PHE A 23 -7.93 8.53 -11.36
CA PHE A 23 -8.38 9.70 -10.62
C PHE A 23 -7.39 10.14 -9.53
N LEU A 24 -6.85 9.20 -8.75
CA LEU A 24 -5.85 9.48 -7.71
C LEU A 24 -4.53 9.98 -8.31
N SER A 25 -4.10 9.41 -9.45
CA SER A 25 -2.94 9.90 -10.20
C SER A 25 -3.16 11.32 -10.72
N TRP A 26 -4.35 11.61 -11.26
CA TRP A 26 -4.71 12.95 -11.70
C TRP A 26 -4.72 13.96 -10.55
N LEU A 27 -5.31 13.61 -9.39
CA LEU A 27 -5.29 14.46 -8.19
C LEU A 27 -3.87 14.79 -7.75
N SER A 28 -2.99 13.78 -7.69
CA SER A 28 -1.58 13.96 -7.34
C SER A 28 -0.87 14.92 -8.30
N ALA A 29 -1.18 14.83 -9.61
CA ALA A 29 -0.66 15.77 -10.61
C ALA A 29 -1.14 17.22 -10.43
N GLN A 30 -2.26 17.44 -9.72
CA GLN A 30 -2.72 18.78 -9.32
C GLN A 30 -2.07 19.28 -8.02
N GLY A 31 -1.15 18.51 -7.43
CA GLY A 31 -0.59 18.80 -6.10
C GLY A 31 -1.56 18.49 -4.95
N LEU A 32 -2.65 17.76 -5.22
CA LEU A 32 -3.62 17.34 -4.22
C LEU A 32 -3.31 15.93 -3.75
N SER A 33 -3.24 15.75 -2.44
CA SER A 33 -3.05 14.45 -1.81
C SER A 33 -4.07 14.24 -0.71
N ARG A 34 -4.29 12.96 -0.36
CA ARG A 34 -5.10 12.61 0.81
C ARG A 34 -4.29 12.93 2.05
N CYS A 35 -4.96 13.44 3.07
CA CYS A 35 -4.32 13.77 4.34
C CYS A 35 -5.10 13.16 5.50
N HIS A 36 -4.39 12.84 6.58
CA HIS A 36 -4.96 12.55 7.89
C HIS A 36 -4.92 13.81 8.75
N TYR A 37 -6.00 14.08 9.46
CA TYR A 37 -5.96 15.05 10.56
C TYR A 37 -5.40 14.36 11.78
N LEU A 38 -4.34 14.91 12.35
CA LEU A 38 -3.71 14.35 13.54
C LEU A 38 -3.54 15.46 14.56
N SER A 39 -3.97 15.21 15.81
CA SER A 39 -3.92 16.18 16.89
C SER A 39 -2.51 16.30 17.49
N GLU A 40 -1.74 15.21 17.51
CA GLU A 40 -0.36 15.18 18.00
C GLU A 40 0.42 14.15 17.18
N VAL A 41 1.54 14.57 16.60
CA VAL A 41 2.40 13.67 15.81
C VAL A 41 3.87 13.95 16.01
N TYR A 42 4.66 12.88 15.95
CA TYR A 42 6.10 12.98 15.78
C TYR A 42 6.43 12.88 14.30
N ILE A 43 7.14 13.88 13.79
CA ILE A 43 7.60 13.94 12.39
C ILE A 43 9.12 13.87 12.39
N CYS A 44 9.67 12.97 11.59
CA CYS A 44 11.09 12.96 11.33
C CYS A 44 11.51 14.20 10.53
N LEU A 45 12.52 14.93 11.01
CA LEU A 45 13.03 16.13 10.36
C LEU A 45 13.78 15.86 9.04
N ASP A 46 14.31 14.64 8.86
CA ASP A 46 15.08 14.28 7.67
C ASP A 46 14.24 13.56 6.60
N CYS A 47 13.45 12.54 6.97
CA CYS A 47 12.66 11.78 6.00
C CYS A 47 11.18 12.18 5.92
N GLY A 48 10.68 13.00 6.86
CA GLY A 48 9.28 13.41 6.91
C GLY A 48 8.31 12.31 7.33
N GLU A 49 8.80 11.15 7.77
CA GLU A 49 7.96 10.05 8.26
C GLU A 49 7.19 10.48 9.51
N ILE A 50 5.90 10.15 9.55
CA ILE A 50 4.99 10.49 10.64
C ILE A 50 4.61 9.21 11.37
N ASP A 51 4.90 9.14 12.67
CA ASP A 51 4.50 8.00 13.51
C ASP A 51 3.40 8.42 14.50
N PRO A 52 2.12 8.25 14.12
CA PRO A 52 0.99 8.58 15.00
C PRO A 52 0.84 7.60 16.17
N SER A 53 1.57 6.48 16.20
CA SER A 53 1.53 5.50 17.29
C SER A 53 2.53 5.81 18.41
N ARG A 54 3.51 6.68 18.14
CA ARG A 54 4.57 7.07 19.08
C ARG A 54 4.20 8.19 20.05
N VAL A 55 2.94 8.61 20.10
CA VAL A 55 2.43 9.59 21.09
C VAL A 55 2.82 9.21 22.53
N SER A 56 3.04 7.92 22.82
CA SER A 56 3.44 7.41 24.15
C SER A 56 4.91 6.97 24.28
N LEU A 57 5.68 6.89 23.19
CA LEU A 57 7.06 6.43 23.21
C LEU A 57 7.98 7.64 23.09
N ARG A 58 8.66 8.04 24.17
CA ARG A 58 9.72 9.08 24.19
C ARG A 58 10.97 8.65 23.39
N ARG A 59 10.80 8.20 22.15
CA ARG A 59 11.91 7.99 21.24
C ARG A 59 12.14 9.31 20.52
N GLU A 60 13.25 9.94 20.84
CA GLU A 60 13.71 11.20 20.22
C GLU A 60 14.24 10.97 18.79
N GLU A 61 14.28 9.72 18.32
CA GLU A 61 14.92 9.30 17.07
C GLU A 61 13.98 8.49 16.15
N CYS A 62 14.06 8.79 14.85
CA CYS A 62 13.36 8.09 13.76
C CYS A 62 13.97 6.69 13.55
N PRO A 63 13.16 5.62 13.44
CA PRO A 63 13.66 4.26 13.28
C PRO A 63 14.27 3.97 11.90
N GLU A 64 13.93 4.77 10.89
CA GLU A 64 14.42 4.56 9.51
C GLU A 64 15.73 5.29 9.23
N CYS A 65 16.01 6.39 9.91
CA CYS A 65 17.16 7.23 9.59
C CYS A 65 17.93 7.80 10.79
N ASP A 66 17.61 7.39 12.02
CA ASP A 66 18.24 7.84 13.27
C ASP A 66 18.20 9.38 13.48
N ALA A 67 17.44 10.11 12.67
CA ALA A 67 17.30 11.55 12.77
C ALA A 67 16.33 11.94 13.89
N ASN A 68 16.47 13.17 14.38
CA ASN A 68 15.58 13.71 15.39
C ASN A 68 14.14 13.78 14.88
N VAL A 69 13.19 13.50 15.79
CA VAL A 69 11.77 13.70 15.56
C VAL A 69 11.29 14.96 16.29
N GLU A 70 10.42 15.74 15.64
CA GLU A 70 9.77 16.91 16.23
C GLU A 70 8.31 16.57 16.53
N LEU A 71 7.86 16.88 17.75
CA LEU A 71 6.42 16.87 18.07
C LEU A 71 5.79 18.08 17.39
N ARG A 72 4.85 17.84 16.49
CA ARG A 72 4.01 18.89 15.91
C ARG A 72 2.60 18.80 16.44
N GLU A 73 2.08 19.99 16.75
CA GLU A 73 0.69 20.21 17.11
C GLU A 73 -0.22 20.04 15.88
N GLU A 74 -1.53 20.05 16.15
CA GLU A 74 -2.62 19.64 15.28
C GLU A 74 -2.47 20.07 13.81
N GLY A 75 -2.66 19.15 12.86
CA GLY A 75 -2.51 19.47 11.44
C GLY A 75 -2.96 18.37 10.47
N TYR A 76 -2.95 18.72 9.19
CA TYR A 76 -3.17 17.79 8.09
C TYR A 76 -1.85 17.27 7.57
N TYR A 77 -1.72 15.95 7.52
CA TYR A 77 -0.50 15.28 7.11
C TYR A 77 -0.75 14.33 5.93
N PRO A 78 0.08 14.36 4.89
CA PRO A 78 -0.12 13.54 3.69
C PRO A 78 -0.09 12.04 4.01
N ASP A 79 -1.04 11.30 3.44
CA ASP A 79 -1.06 9.85 3.49
C ASP A 79 -0.20 9.28 2.36
N HIS A 80 1.01 8.84 2.70
CA HIS A 80 1.99 8.27 1.77
C HIS A 80 1.74 6.80 1.39
N ARG A 81 0.64 6.17 1.83
CA ARG A 81 0.30 4.81 1.39
C ARG A 81 0.11 4.77 -0.13
N GLY A 82 0.77 3.82 -0.79
CA GLY A 82 0.65 3.62 -2.24
C GLY A 82 -0.77 3.27 -2.67
N VAL A 83 -1.15 3.71 -3.88
CA VAL A 83 -2.49 3.51 -4.47
C VAL A 83 -2.93 2.05 -4.43
N GLU A 84 -2.02 1.11 -4.72
CA GLU A 84 -2.30 -0.33 -4.68
C GLU A 84 -2.81 -0.82 -3.32
N LYS A 85 -2.18 -0.37 -2.22
CA LYS A 85 -2.60 -0.76 -0.86
C LYS A 85 -4.00 -0.27 -0.54
N LEU A 86 -4.33 0.94 -0.99
CA LEU A 86 -5.62 1.57 -0.75
C LEU A 86 -6.73 0.91 -1.54
N LEU A 87 -6.46 0.60 -2.81
CA LEU A 87 -7.39 -0.13 -3.65
C LEU A 87 -7.60 -1.54 -3.10
N ALA A 88 -6.54 -2.20 -2.64
CA ALA A 88 -6.63 -3.51 -2.02
C ALA A 88 -7.50 -3.49 -0.74
N GLU A 89 -7.28 -2.52 0.14
CA GLU A 89 -8.10 -2.31 1.34
C GLU A 89 -9.56 -2.02 0.99
N TYR A 90 -9.81 -1.14 0.02
CA TYR A 90 -11.17 -0.74 -0.39
C TYR A 90 -11.96 -1.90 -1.01
N PHE A 91 -11.31 -2.75 -1.80
CA PHE A 91 -11.94 -3.90 -2.47
C PHE A 91 -11.84 -5.22 -1.70
N ASP A 92 -11.28 -5.22 -0.48
CA ASP A 92 -11.03 -6.42 0.33
C ASP A 92 -10.25 -7.51 -0.44
N ILE A 93 -9.13 -7.07 -1.04
CA ILE A 93 -8.21 -7.89 -1.81
C ILE A 93 -6.94 -8.15 -0.99
N ASP A 94 -6.58 -9.42 -0.84
CA ASP A 94 -5.33 -9.82 -0.19
C ASP A 94 -4.18 -9.93 -1.22
N LEU A 95 -3.32 -8.91 -1.21
CA LEU A 95 -2.14 -8.85 -2.10
C LEU A 95 -1.17 -10.02 -1.88
N GLY A 96 -1.03 -10.52 -0.65
CA GLY A 96 -0.18 -11.67 -0.34
C GLY A 96 -0.72 -12.97 -0.92
N LYS A 97 -2.05 -13.13 -0.89
CA LYS A 97 -2.73 -14.27 -1.50
C LYS A 97 -2.71 -14.20 -3.03
N ILE A 98 -2.84 -13.01 -3.64
CA ILE A 98 -2.62 -12.81 -5.09
C ILE A 98 -1.22 -13.29 -5.48
N GLU A 99 -0.17 -12.85 -4.78
CA GLU A 99 1.20 -13.25 -5.11
C GLU A 99 1.39 -14.78 -4.96
N LYS A 100 0.75 -15.40 -3.96
CA LYS A 100 0.77 -16.86 -3.79
C LYS A 100 0.07 -17.59 -4.93
N GLU A 101 -1.12 -17.15 -5.32
CA GLU A 101 -1.88 -17.71 -6.46
C GLU A 101 -1.09 -17.55 -7.77
N LYS A 102 -0.46 -16.38 -7.99
CA LYS A 102 0.41 -16.13 -9.15
C LYS A 102 1.60 -17.11 -9.20
N ARG A 103 2.24 -17.37 -8.06
CA ARG A 103 3.32 -18.37 -7.98
C ARG A 103 2.82 -19.78 -8.29
N GLN A 104 1.60 -20.14 -7.90
CA GLN A 104 1.00 -21.43 -8.26
C GLN A 104 0.77 -21.54 -9.77
N MET A 105 0.26 -20.49 -10.42
CA MET A 105 0.10 -20.45 -11.89
C MET A 105 1.44 -20.62 -12.61
N LEU A 106 2.47 -19.89 -12.17
CA LEU A 106 3.83 -20.00 -12.74
C LEU A 106 4.45 -21.37 -12.48
N GLY A 107 4.17 -21.98 -11.33
CA GLY A 107 4.60 -23.34 -11.00
C GLY A 107 3.97 -24.39 -11.93
N ALA A 108 2.67 -24.28 -12.18
CA ALA A 108 1.96 -25.18 -13.11
C ALA A 108 2.54 -25.07 -14.54
N LEU A 109 2.72 -23.85 -15.05
CA LEU A 109 3.32 -23.61 -16.36
C LEU A 109 4.73 -24.17 -16.47
N ARG A 110 5.55 -24.06 -15.41
CA ARG A 110 6.90 -24.63 -15.39
C ARG A 110 6.90 -26.16 -15.33
N GLY A 111 5.93 -26.77 -14.63
CA GLY A 111 5.76 -28.22 -14.60
C GLY A 111 5.35 -28.78 -15.96
N GLU A 112 4.37 -28.15 -16.61
CA GLU A 112 3.90 -28.55 -17.95
C GLU A 112 4.99 -28.48 -19.03
N ILE A 113 5.93 -27.53 -18.93
CA ILE A 113 7.05 -27.42 -19.87
C ILE A 113 8.05 -28.58 -19.73
N VAL A 114 8.18 -29.18 -18.53
CA VAL A 114 9.11 -30.31 -18.30
C VAL A 114 8.54 -31.62 -18.86
N ASP A 115 7.22 -31.81 -18.79
CA ASP A 115 6.55 -33.02 -19.30
C ASP A 115 6.45 -33.06 -20.84
N ILE A 116 6.53 -31.92 -21.52
CA ILE A 116 6.56 -31.84 -23.00
C ILE A 116 8.00 -32.08 -23.54
N ALA A 117 9.02 -31.91 -22.71
CA ALA A 117 10.43 -32.05 -23.08
C ALA A 117 11.04 -33.42 -22.73
N SER A 118 10.25 -34.37 -22.24
CA SER A 118 10.65 -35.75 -21.91
C SER A 118 10.10 -36.76 -22.93
#